data_AF-A0A2E3J1H1-F1
#
_entry.id   AF-A0A2E3J1H1-F1
#
_cell.length_a   1.000
_cell.length_b   1.000
_cell.length_c   1.000
_cell.angle_alpha   90.00
_cell.angle_beta   90.00
_cell.angle_gamma   90.00
#
_symmetry.space_group_name_H-M   'P 1'
#
loop_
_entity.id
_entity.type
_entity.pdbx_description
1 polymer ?
#
loop_
_entity_poly.entity_id
_entity_poly.type
_entity_poly.pdbx_seq_one_letter_code
_entity_poly.pdbx_strand_id
1 'polypeptide(L)'
;MFSKMRPASMSLGVVVLFFAPLGLVPSSDAQWAQWGGPNRDFKSPAIEVGQEWQDGGPKILWRRELGEGNSAISVDDSVLYTMY
;
A
#
# COMPACT_ATOMS: atom_id res chain seq x y z
N MET A 1 6.90 51.64 52.73
CA MET A 1 6.80 50.37 53.48
C MET A 1 5.86 49.46 52.68
N PHE A 2 6.42 48.35 52.17
CA PHE A 2 5.82 47.21 51.45
C PHE A 2 5.35 47.36 49.98
N SER A 3 6.22 46.88 49.10
CA SER A 3 6.00 46.43 47.72
C SER A 3 4.98 45.28 47.65
N LYS A 4 4.17 45.25 46.58
CA LYS A 4 3.36 44.08 46.20
C LYS A 4 3.55 43.83 44.70
N MET A 5 4.50 42.95 44.36
CA MET A 5 4.67 42.39 43.02
C MET A 5 3.41 41.62 42.61
N ARG A 6 2.98 41.76 41.35
CA ARG A 6 1.90 40.94 40.76
C ARG A 6 2.52 39.77 39.99
N PRO A 7 1.97 38.55 40.07
CA PRO A 7 2.54 37.35 39.43
C PRO A 7 2.31 37.35 37.92
N ALA A 8 3.30 36.87 37.16
CA ALA A 8 3.21 36.65 35.72
C ALA A 8 2.32 35.45 35.42
N SER A 9 1.22 35.64 34.66
CA SER A 9 0.42 34.55 34.13
C SER A 9 1.10 33.95 32.90
N MET A 10 1.71 32.77 33.05
CA MET A 10 2.05 31.87 31.95
C MET A 10 0.76 31.23 31.42
N SER A 11 0.35 31.56 30.20
CA SER A 11 -0.73 30.84 29.52
C SER A 11 -0.17 29.62 28.78
N LEU A 12 -0.71 28.47 29.16
CA LEU A 12 -0.39 27.11 28.70
C LEU A 12 -0.74 26.95 27.21
N GLY A 13 0.21 26.49 26.38
CA GLY A 13 -0.03 26.20 24.97
C GLY A 13 -0.98 25.02 24.78
N VAL A 14 -2.00 25.20 23.93
CA VAL A 14 -2.93 24.13 23.54
C VAL A 14 -2.22 23.21 22.53
N VAL A 15 -2.02 21.95 22.90
CA VAL A 15 -1.61 20.89 21.95
C VAL A 15 -2.88 20.23 21.43
N VAL A 16 -3.19 20.44 20.15
CA VAL A 16 -4.28 19.72 19.47
C VAL A 16 -3.70 18.43 18.89
N LEU A 17 -4.02 17.30 19.50
CA LEU A 17 -3.76 15.97 18.93
C LEU A 17 -4.84 15.67 17.88
N PHE A 18 -4.44 15.60 16.61
CA PHE A 18 -5.30 15.09 15.55
C PHE A 18 -5.51 13.59 15.75
N PHE A 19 -6.68 13.20 16.28
CA PHE A 19 -7.15 11.82 16.25
C PHE A 19 -7.61 11.51 14.82
N ALA A 20 -6.78 10.83 14.04
CA ALA A 20 -7.22 10.28 12.76
C ALA A 20 -8.22 9.13 13.04
N PRO A 21 -9.40 9.10 12.42
CA PRO A 21 -10.27 7.94 12.54
C PRO A 21 -9.58 6.76 11.87
N LEU A 22 -9.41 5.66 12.61
CA LEU A 22 -9.13 4.33 12.06
C LEU A 22 -10.35 3.91 11.25
N GLY A 23 -10.48 4.43 10.04
CA GLY A 23 -11.49 3.98 9.10
C GLY A 23 -11.29 2.49 8.83
N LEU A 24 -12.39 1.72 8.87
CA LEU A 24 -12.42 0.38 8.28
C LEU A 24 -11.84 0.50 6.87
N VAL A 25 -10.64 -0.05 6.67
CA VAL A 25 -10.09 -0.23 5.34
C VAL A 25 -11.02 -1.27 4.70
N PRO A 26 -11.78 -0.93 3.64
CA PRO A 26 -12.52 -1.96 2.92
C PRO A 26 -11.52 -3.05 2.54
N SER A 27 -11.89 -4.33 2.66
CA SER A 27 -11.11 -5.42 2.10
C SER A 27 -11.11 -5.27 0.58
N SER A 28 -10.23 -4.39 0.08
CA SER A 28 -9.74 -4.45 -1.28
C SER A 28 -9.19 -5.84 -1.46
N ASP A 29 -9.57 -6.54 -2.53
CA ASP A 29 -8.84 -7.72 -3.00
C ASP A 29 -7.35 -7.48 -2.80
N ALA A 30 -6.71 -8.28 -1.95
CA ALA A 30 -5.41 -8.06 -1.30
C ALA A 30 -4.42 -7.13 -2.08
N GLN A 31 -4.61 -5.81 -1.97
CA GLN A 31 -3.85 -4.83 -2.75
C GLN A 31 -2.39 -4.79 -2.31
N TRP A 32 -1.45 -4.80 -3.25
CA TRP A 32 -0.01 -4.82 -2.96
C TRP A 32 0.58 -3.41 -2.82
N ALA A 33 -0.04 -2.57 -1.99
CA ALA A 33 0.34 -1.15 -1.85
C ALA A 33 1.66 -0.91 -1.07
N GLN A 34 2.27 -1.96 -0.51
CA GLN A 34 3.49 -1.87 0.30
C GLN A 34 4.49 -2.98 -0.03
N TRP A 35 5.76 -2.74 0.32
CA TRP A 35 6.82 -3.72 0.16
C TRP A 35 6.51 -5.02 0.94
N GLY A 36 6.60 -6.15 0.24
CA GLY A 36 6.24 -7.47 0.77
C GLY A 36 4.73 -7.77 0.79
N GLY A 37 3.87 -6.90 0.27
CA GLY A 37 2.43 -7.13 0.16
C GLY A 37 1.67 -6.80 1.45
N PRO A 38 0.35 -7.09 1.51
CA PRO A 38 -0.49 -6.75 2.65
C PRO A 38 0.07 -7.23 3.99
N ASN A 39 0.68 -8.42 4.02
CA ASN A 39 1.25 -9.05 5.21
C ASN A 39 2.78 -8.92 5.32
N ARG A 40 3.44 -8.24 4.37
CA ARG A 40 4.90 -8.05 4.33
C ARG A 40 5.71 -9.35 4.27
N ASP A 41 5.14 -10.40 3.70
CA ASP A 41 5.70 -11.75 3.64
C ASP A 41 5.96 -12.25 2.20
N PHE A 42 5.75 -11.38 1.21
CA PHE A 42 5.86 -11.69 -0.23
C PHE A 42 4.93 -12.81 -0.69
N LYS A 43 3.74 -12.92 -0.10
CA LYS A 43 2.74 -13.89 -0.52
C LYS A 43 1.46 -13.19 -0.97
N SER A 44 0.97 -13.56 -2.14
CA SER A 44 -0.42 -13.30 -2.52
C SER A 44 -1.32 -14.38 -1.91
N PRO A 45 -2.62 -14.10 -1.69
CA PRO A 45 -3.60 -15.15 -1.45
C PRO A 45 -3.56 -16.10 -2.65
N ALA A 46 -3.01 -17.30 -2.45
CA ALA A 46 -2.92 -18.28 -3.53
C ALA A 46 -4.32 -18.76 -3.89
N ILE A 47 -4.73 -18.52 -5.14
CA ILE A 47 -5.72 -19.39 -5.79
C ILE A 47 -4.98 -20.70 -6.07
N GLU A 48 -5.62 -21.86 -5.89
CA GLU A 48 -5.03 -23.14 -6.29
C GLU A 48 -4.76 -23.12 -7.80
N VAL A 49 -3.53 -22.75 -8.18
CA VAL A 49 -2.99 -22.96 -9.51
C VAL A 49 -2.44 -24.38 -9.53
N GLY A 50 -2.82 -25.17 -10.53
CA GLY A 50 -2.31 -26.53 -10.70
C GLY A 50 -0.79 -26.52 -10.71
N GLN A 51 -0.17 -27.52 -10.05
CA GLN A 51 1.29 -27.65 -10.05
C GLN A 51 1.85 -27.99 -11.44
N GLU A 52 1.00 -28.55 -12.29
CA GLU A 52 1.33 -28.95 -13.65
C GLU A 52 0.38 -28.27 -14.62
N TRP A 53 0.96 -27.81 -15.73
CA TRP A 53 0.17 -27.40 -16.88
C TRP A 53 -0.27 -28.63 -17.66
N GLN A 54 -1.52 -28.66 -18.08
CA GLN A 54 -2.00 -29.65 -19.05
C GLN A 54 -1.22 -29.52 -20.36
N ASP A 55 -1.21 -30.58 -21.17
CA ASP A 55 -0.58 -30.59 -22.49
C ASP A 55 -1.00 -29.35 -23.32
N GLY A 56 -0.02 -28.53 -23.70
CA GLY A 56 -0.22 -27.28 -24.45
C GLY A 56 -0.24 -26.00 -23.60
N GLY A 57 -0.24 -26.09 -22.28
CA GLY A 57 -0.11 -24.92 -21.40
C GLY A 57 -1.36 -24.04 -21.29
N PRO A 58 -1.30 -22.94 -20.53
CA PRO A 58 -2.39 -21.98 -20.45
C PRO A 58 -2.61 -21.28 -21.80
N LYS A 59 -3.87 -21.07 -22.16
CA LYS A 59 -4.24 -20.35 -23.38
C LYS A 59 -3.71 -18.91 -23.34
N ILE A 60 -2.98 -18.50 -24.37
CA ILE A 60 -2.57 -17.10 -24.55
C ILE A 60 -3.78 -16.28 -25.01
N LEU A 61 -4.16 -15.28 -24.22
CA LEU A 61 -5.28 -14.39 -24.57
C LEU A 61 -4.84 -13.24 -25.48
N TRP A 62 -3.64 -12.70 -25.27
CA TRP A 62 -3.07 -11.61 -26.06
C TRP A 62 -1.55 -11.58 -25.92
N ARG A 63 -0.89 -10.86 -26.82
CA ARG A 63 0.55 -10.60 -26.79
C ARG A 63 0.84 -9.20 -27.34
N ARG A 64 1.85 -8.55 -26.78
CA ARG A 64 2.38 -7.27 -27.25
C ARG A 64 3.91 -7.30 -27.15
N GLU A 65 4.59 -6.86 -28.21
CA GLU A 65 6.04 -6.65 -28.20
C GLU A 65 6.39 -5.41 -27.36
N LEU A 66 7.44 -5.52 -26.54
CA LEU A 66 7.99 -4.44 -25.73
C LEU A 66 9.44 -4.15 -26.17
N GLY A 67 9.96 -2.96 -25.88
CA GLY A 67 11.37 -2.61 -26.12
C GLY A 67 12.32 -3.29 -25.13
N GLU A 68 13.57 -2.81 -25.06
CA GLU A 68 14.57 -3.33 -24.11
C GLU A 68 14.26 -2.89 -22.67
N GLY A 69 13.34 -3.58 -22.01
CA GLY A 69 12.98 -3.33 -20.61
C GLY A 69 13.70 -4.25 -19.62
N ASN A 70 14.01 -3.70 -18.44
CA ASN A 70 14.60 -4.43 -17.30
C ASN A 70 13.64 -4.55 -16.10
N SER A 71 12.40 -4.08 -16.24
CA SER A 71 11.42 -4.03 -15.15
C SER A 71 10.46 -5.20 -15.18
N ALA A 72 10.05 -5.67 -14.00
CA ALA A 72 8.93 -6.59 -13.87
C ALA A 72 7.60 -5.90 -14.26
N ILE A 73 6.57 -6.70 -14.56
CA ILE A 73 5.21 -6.22 -14.80
C ILE A 73 4.47 -6.16 -13.47
N SER A 74 3.80 -5.05 -13.20
CA SER A 74 2.87 -4.90 -12.08
C SER A 74 1.43 -4.76 -12.58
N VAL A 75 0.47 -5.22 -11.77
CA VAL A 75 -0.96 -5.15 -12.08
C VAL A 75 -1.67 -4.41 -10.95
N ASP A 76 -2.57 -3.51 -11.34
CA ASP A 76 -3.59 -2.96 -10.45
C ASP A 76 -4.92 -2.97 -11.21
N ASP A 77 -5.93 -3.61 -10.62
CA ASP A 77 -7.21 -3.91 -11.25
C ASP A 77 -7.02 -4.55 -12.65
N SER A 78 -7.53 -3.92 -13.72
CA SER A 78 -7.42 -4.41 -15.09
C SER A 78 -6.26 -3.78 -15.88
N VAL A 79 -5.30 -3.12 -15.22
CA VAL A 79 -4.23 -2.37 -15.89
C VAL A 79 -2.86 -2.97 -15.56
N LEU A 80 -2.06 -3.20 -16.60
CA LEU A 80 -0.68 -3.65 -16.49
C LEU A 80 0.29 -2.48 -16.69
N TYR A 81 1.24 -2.37 -15.76
CA TYR A 81 2.28 -1.35 -15.74
C TYR A 81 3.65 -2.01 -15.91
N THR A 82 4.49 -1.42 -16.74
CA THR A 82 5.90 -1.80 -16.89
C THR A 82 6.71 -0.61 -17.39
N MET A 83 8.01 -0.61 -17.11
CA MET A 83 8.97 0.37 -17.65
C MET A 83 9.94 -0.35 -18.57
N TYR A 84 10.00 0.12 -19.81
CA TYR A 84 10.92 -0.30 -20.86
C TYR A 84 11.89 0.82 -21.20
#